data_AF-A0A8J9RR56-F1
#
_entry.id   AF-A0A8J9RR56-F1
#
_cell.length_a   1.000
_cell.length_b   1.000
_cell.length_c   1.000
_cell.angle_alpha   90.00
_cell.angle_beta   90.00
_cell.angle_gamma   90.00
#
_symmetry.space_group_name_H-M   'P 1'
#
loop_
_entity.id
_entity.type
_entity.pdbx_description
1 polymer ?
#
loop_
_entity_poly.entity_id
_entity_poly.type
_entity_poly.pdbx_seq_one_letter_code
_entity_poly.pdbx_strand_id
1 'polypeptide(L)'
;MYSRLFPNKPLPSIKILEWLIGFTEGDGSFIVTKRGELQFVISQNSLDVQVLYYIKEQLGFGTVIQQSKSNNTHRYIVQDIKNLSLICTLFNGNIVFLTRNTRFLIFLATFNDKALRLNMDTINPISKTIIPTLNDYWLSGFTDAEGCFSLSLLSNSSGYRLRFLLCQKWEINKPILDHISKLFGVGKVFKHTSPDSWEYIVNGVKNCNSILPYFDEYALLSKKKQSYKLWKELRLQLINGDHFYSSTRIKMKELVNEINKIK
;
A
#
# COMPACT_ATOMS: atom_id res chain seq x y z
N MET A 1 -20.74 7.60 -12.74
CA MET A 1 -19.76 7.64 -13.86
C MET A 1 -19.37 6.24 -14.32
N TYR A 2 -18.88 5.37 -13.42
CA TYR A 2 -18.49 3.99 -13.75
C TYR A 2 -19.57 3.19 -14.51
N SER A 3 -20.80 3.12 -13.99
CA SER A 3 -21.91 2.37 -14.60
C SER A 3 -22.31 2.86 -16.00
N ARG A 4 -21.95 4.11 -16.37
CA ARG A 4 -22.16 4.60 -17.75
C ARG A 4 -21.12 4.04 -18.72
N LEU A 5 -19.88 3.86 -18.26
CA LEU A 5 -18.78 3.32 -19.07
C LEU A 5 -18.79 1.78 -19.11
N PHE A 6 -19.27 1.14 -18.04
CA PHE A 6 -19.34 -0.31 -17.90
C PHE A 6 -20.73 -0.75 -17.42
N PRO A 7 -21.77 -0.68 -18.27
CA PRO A 7 -23.16 -0.95 -17.86
C PRO A 7 -23.40 -2.39 -17.41
N ASN A 8 -22.60 -3.34 -17.92
CA ASN A 8 -22.75 -4.77 -17.64
C ASN A 8 -21.71 -5.29 -16.62
N LYS A 9 -20.97 -4.41 -15.94
CA LYS A 9 -20.01 -4.80 -14.91
C LYS A 9 -20.50 -4.34 -13.53
N PRO A 10 -20.28 -5.15 -12.48
CA PRO A 10 -20.56 -4.71 -11.12
C PRO A 10 -19.72 -3.48 -10.78
N LEU A 11 -20.26 -2.59 -9.97
CA LEU A 11 -19.52 -1.45 -9.44
C LEU A 11 -18.38 -1.98 -8.53
N PRO A 12 -17.15 -1.45 -8.64
CA PRO A 12 -16.10 -1.77 -7.69
C PRO A 12 -16.55 -1.42 -6.26
N SER A 13 -16.33 -2.34 -5.32
CA SER A 13 -16.72 -2.13 -3.92
C SER A 13 -15.94 -0.98 -3.27
N ILE A 14 -16.52 -0.33 -2.26
CA ILE A 14 -15.83 0.72 -1.50
C ILE A 14 -14.49 0.21 -0.92
N LYS A 15 -14.48 -1.03 -0.44
CA LYS A 15 -13.30 -1.74 0.07
C LYS A 15 -12.13 -1.72 -0.91
N ILE A 16 -12.36 -2.11 -2.16
CA ILE A 16 -11.25 -2.15 -3.13
C ILE A 16 -10.81 -0.74 -3.53
N LEU A 17 -11.73 0.23 -3.57
CA LEU A 17 -11.41 1.60 -3.93
C LEU A 17 -10.55 2.29 -2.86
N GLU A 18 -10.92 2.18 -1.59
CA GLU A 18 -10.14 2.68 -0.45
C GLU A 18 -8.77 2.02 -0.36
N TRP A 19 -8.73 0.69 -0.47
CA TRP A 19 -7.48 -0.06 -0.51
C TRP A 19 -6.59 0.38 -1.69
N LEU A 20 -7.16 0.56 -2.88
CA LEU A 20 -6.42 0.95 -4.07
C LEU A 20 -5.80 2.34 -3.92
N ILE A 21 -6.48 3.27 -3.25
CA ILE A 21 -5.92 4.58 -2.95
C ILE A 21 -4.65 4.42 -2.12
N GLY A 22 -4.74 3.74 -0.97
CA GLY A 22 -3.58 3.52 -0.10
C GLY A 22 -2.43 2.78 -0.79
N PHE A 23 -2.75 1.73 -1.57
CA PHE A 23 -1.75 0.97 -2.31
C PHE A 23 -1.04 1.81 -3.39
N THR A 24 -1.79 2.66 -4.07
CA THR A 24 -1.26 3.60 -5.08
C THR A 24 -0.37 4.67 -4.45
N GLU A 25 -0.66 5.12 -3.23
CA GLU A 25 0.17 6.14 -2.60
C GLU A 25 1.59 5.64 -2.25
N GLY A 26 1.76 4.33 -2.03
CA GLY A 26 3.06 3.65 -2.00
C GLY A 26 3.61 3.38 -3.40
N ASP A 27 3.00 2.42 -4.12
CA ASP A 27 3.58 1.81 -5.34
C ASP A 27 3.05 2.36 -6.68
N GLY A 28 2.12 3.31 -6.61
CA GLY A 28 1.49 3.93 -7.76
C GLY A 28 2.23 5.15 -8.30
N SER A 29 1.91 5.54 -9.54
CA SER A 29 2.49 6.68 -10.23
C SER A 29 1.48 7.32 -11.19
N PHE A 30 1.36 8.64 -11.08
CA PHE A 30 0.66 9.50 -12.04
C PHE A 30 1.70 10.11 -12.96
N ILE A 31 1.74 9.66 -14.21
CA ILE A 31 2.79 10.00 -15.18
C ILE A 31 2.21 10.91 -16.25
N VAL A 32 2.84 12.07 -16.43
CA VAL A 32 2.73 12.90 -17.63
C VAL A 32 4.05 12.76 -18.39
N THR A 33 4.00 12.16 -19.58
CA THR A 33 5.19 12.00 -20.43
C THR A 33 5.62 13.34 -21.03
N LYS A 34 6.85 13.42 -21.56
CA LYS A 34 7.34 14.61 -22.28
C LYS A 34 6.46 15.00 -23.49
N ARG A 35 5.70 14.05 -24.06
CA ARG A 35 4.77 14.29 -25.17
C ARG A 35 3.36 14.68 -24.69
N GLY A 36 3.16 14.86 -23.39
CA GLY A 36 1.86 15.15 -22.80
C GLY A 36 0.96 13.93 -22.60
N GLU A 37 1.41 12.71 -22.92
CA GLU A 37 0.61 11.49 -22.70
C GLU A 37 0.49 11.14 -21.22
N LEU A 38 -0.68 10.64 -20.84
CA LEU A 38 -1.05 10.30 -19.47
C LEU A 38 -0.97 8.80 -19.24
N GLN A 39 -0.35 8.41 -18.13
CA GLN A 39 -0.34 7.02 -17.69
C GLN A 39 -0.54 6.95 -16.17
N PHE A 40 -1.57 6.23 -15.74
CA PHE A 40 -1.65 5.73 -14.38
C PHE A 40 -0.96 4.37 -14.33
N VAL A 41 0.00 4.20 -13.42
CA VAL A 41 0.83 3.00 -13.34
C VAL A 41 0.95 2.53 -11.91
N ILE A 42 0.83 1.23 -11.68
CA ILE A 42 1.23 0.56 -10.44
C ILE A 42 2.28 -0.48 -10.81
N SER A 43 3.45 -0.43 -10.19
CA SER A 43 4.56 -1.37 -10.46
C SER A 43 4.72 -2.35 -9.30
N GLN A 44 4.98 -3.62 -9.61
CA GLN A 44 5.31 -4.66 -8.63
C GLN A 44 6.40 -5.57 -9.14
N ASN A 45 7.07 -6.28 -8.22
CA ASN A 45 7.91 -7.41 -8.59
C ASN A 45 7.05 -8.48 -9.30
N SER A 46 7.61 -9.22 -10.26
CA SER A 46 6.84 -10.27 -10.98
C SER A 46 6.38 -11.39 -10.05
N LEU A 47 7.06 -11.61 -8.92
CA LEU A 47 6.61 -12.55 -7.89
C LEU A 47 5.29 -12.11 -7.24
N ASP A 48 4.92 -10.83 -7.39
CA ASP A 48 3.75 -10.19 -6.81
C ASP A 48 2.74 -9.74 -7.87
N VAL A 49 2.86 -10.24 -9.10
CA VAL A 49 2.02 -9.84 -10.24
C VAL A 49 0.52 -10.12 -10.02
N GLN A 50 0.18 -11.08 -9.16
CA GLN A 50 -1.20 -11.42 -8.80
C GLN A 50 -2.01 -10.22 -8.31
N VAL A 51 -1.39 -9.29 -7.56
CA VAL A 51 -2.09 -8.10 -7.07
C VAL A 51 -2.46 -7.15 -8.21
N LEU A 52 -1.64 -7.10 -9.27
CA LEU A 52 -1.90 -6.27 -10.45
C LEU A 52 -3.06 -6.85 -11.28
N TYR A 53 -3.12 -8.17 -11.42
CA TYR A 53 -4.26 -8.84 -12.06
C TYR A 53 -5.54 -8.70 -11.26
N TYR A 54 -5.46 -8.80 -9.93
CA TYR A 54 -6.58 -8.55 -9.04
C TYR A 54 -7.11 -7.12 -9.19
N ILE A 55 -6.24 -6.09 -9.21
CA ILE A 55 -6.65 -4.69 -9.47
C ILE A 55 -7.37 -4.57 -10.82
N LYS A 56 -6.80 -5.15 -11.88
CA LYS A 56 -7.41 -5.15 -13.22
C LYS A 56 -8.80 -5.78 -13.22
N GLU A 57 -8.95 -6.92 -12.55
CA GLU A 57 -10.22 -7.63 -12.43
C GLU A 57 -11.27 -6.79 -11.68
N GLN A 58 -10.90 -6.23 -10.52
CA GLN A 58 -11.80 -5.46 -9.66
C GLN A 58 -12.22 -4.13 -10.30
N LEU A 59 -11.31 -3.46 -11.02
CA LEU A 59 -11.65 -2.23 -11.76
C LEU A 59 -12.37 -2.54 -13.07
N GLY A 60 -12.14 -3.71 -13.66
CA GLY A 60 -12.70 -4.11 -14.95
C GLY A 60 -12.03 -3.44 -16.15
N PHE A 61 -10.92 -2.73 -15.98
CA PHE A 61 -10.18 -2.06 -17.04
C PHE A 61 -8.68 -1.96 -16.76
N GLY A 62 -7.92 -1.45 -17.74
CA GLY A 62 -6.47 -1.37 -17.70
C GLY A 62 -5.79 -2.67 -18.14
N THR A 63 -4.46 -2.62 -18.23
CA THR A 63 -3.64 -3.71 -18.76
C THR A 63 -2.50 -4.03 -17.81
N VAL A 64 -2.21 -5.33 -17.65
CA VAL A 64 -1.02 -5.79 -16.93
C VAL A 64 0.03 -6.20 -17.96
N ILE A 65 1.25 -5.67 -17.86
CA ILE A 65 2.37 -5.98 -18.74
C ILE A 65 3.63 -6.33 -17.96
N GLN A 66 4.48 -7.18 -18.54
CA GLN A 66 5.85 -7.37 -18.05
C GLN A 66 6.71 -6.21 -18.56
N GLN A 67 7.04 -5.26 -17.67
CA GLN A 67 7.79 -4.07 -18.04
C GLN A 67 9.28 -4.38 -18.27
N SER A 68 9.85 -5.25 -17.45
CA SER A 68 11.25 -5.65 -17.57
C SER A 68 11.43 -7.08 -17.08
N LYS A 69 11.97 -7.93 -17.95
CA LYS A 69 12.40 -9.29 -17.60
C LYS A 69 13.61 -9.27 -16.66
N SER A 70 14.59 -8.43 -16.95
CA SER A 70 15.84 -8.34 -16.16
C SER A 70 15.59 -7.82 -14.74
N ASN A 71 14.71 -6.84 -14.58
CA ASN A 71 14.39 -6.24 -13.27
C ASN A 71 13.21 -6.93 -12.59
N ASN A 72 12.74 -8.03 -13.15
CA ASN A 72 11.59 -8.81 -12.68
C ASN A 72 10.41 -7.91 -12.26
N THR A 73 9.98 -7.00 -13.15
CA THR A 73 8.96 -5.98 -12.84
C THR A 73 7.76 -6.09 -13.78
N HIS A 74 6.57 -6.15 -13.19
CA HIS A 74 5.30 -6.04 -13.90
C HIS A 74 4.60 -4.71 -13.56
N ARG A 75 3.72 -4.28 -14.46
CA ARG A 75 2.95 -3.04 -14.30
C ARG A 75 1.50 -3.24 -14.64
N TYR A 76 0.61 -2.72 -13.80
CA TYR A 76 -0.75 -2.37 -14.18
C TYR A 76 -0.75 -0.95 -14.75
N ILE A 77 -1.37 -0.75 -15.90
CA ILE A 77 -1.32 0.52 -16.65
C ILE A 77 -2.71 0.89 -17.16
N VAL A 78 -3.07 2.18 -17.01
CA VAL A 78 -4.25 2.81 -17.63
C VAL A 78 -3.80 4.03 -18.41
N GLN A 79 -4.19 4.12 -19.68
CA GLN A 79 -3.79 5.19 -20.61
C GLN A 79 -4.96 5.76 -21.41
N ASP A 80 -6.05 5.00 -21.58
CA ASP A 80 -7.19 5.47 -22.34
C ASP A 80 -7.97 6.54 -21.55
N ILE A 81 -8.42 7.57 -22.27
CA ILE A 81 -8.97 8.78 -21.64
C ILE A 81 -10.24 8.50 -20.82
N LYS A 82 -11.06 7.53 -21.24
CA LYS A 82 -12.30 7.15 -20.54
C LYS A 82 -11.98 6.52 -19.19
N ASN A 83 -11.06 5.58 -19.12
CA ASN A 83 -10.70 4.97 -17.84
C ASN A 83 -9.85 5.92 -16.99
N LEU A 84 -9.01 6.76 -17.59
CA LEU A 84 -8.32 7.81 -16.86
C LEU A 84 -9.27 8.79 -16.18
N SER A 85 -10.43 9.09 -16.77
CA SER A 85 -11.45 9.93 -16.13
C SER A 85 -12.00 9.30 -14.84
N LEU A 86 -12.11 7.95 -14.79
CA LEU A 86 -12.46 7.22 -13.56
C LEU A 86 -11.33 7.26 -12.52
N ILE A 87 -10.08 7.11 -12.95
CA ILE A 87 -8.90 7.25 -12.07
C ILE A 87 -8.86 8.67 -11.48
N CYS A 88 -9.01 9.71 -12.31
CA CYS A 88 -9.06 11.10 -11.84
C CYS A 88 -10.18 11.32 -10.83
N THR A 89 -11.37 10.78 -11.09
CA THR A 89 -12.51 10.88 -10.17
C THR A 89 -12.22 10.18 -8.84
N LEU A 90 -11.60 9.00 -8.86
CA LEU A 90 -11.28 8.22 -7.65
C LEU A 90 -10.28 8.94 -6.75
N PHE A 91 -9.23 9.54 -7.32
CA PHE A 91 -8.13 10.11 -6.52
C PHE A 91 -8.35 11.59 -6.13
N ASN A 92 -9.19 12.33 -6.87
CA ASN A 92 -9.43 13.74 -6.60
C ASN A 92 -10.09 13.97 -5.22
N GLY A 93 -9.33 14.52 -4.28
CA GLY A 93 -9.79 14.76 -2.90
C GLY A 93 -9.71 13.56 -1.96
N ASN A 94 -9.17 12.42 -2.40
CA ASN A 94 -9.04 11.20 -1.58
C ASN A 94 -7.59 10.82 -1.26
N ILE A 95 -6.59 11.60 -1.68
CA ILE A 95 -5.17 11.36 -1.42
C ILE A 95 -4.78 11.84 -0.01
N VAL A 96 -3.98 11.05 0.71
CA VAL A 96 -3.45 11.38 2.04
C VAL A 96 -2.13 12.15 1.98
N PHE A 97 -1.15 11.69 1.21
CA PHE A 97 0.18 12.28 1.18
C PHE A 97 0.26 13.47 0.23
N LEU A 98 0.68 14.63 0.75
CA LEU A 98 0.82 15.86 -0.03
C LEU A 98 1.75 15.69 -1.23
N THR A 99 2.86 14.96 -1.08
CA THR A 99 3.79 14.71 -2.19
C THR A 99 3.13 13.95 -3.34
N ARG A 100 2.23 13.01 -3.03
CA ARG A 100 1.48 12.26 -4.03
C ARG A 100 0.39 13.11 -4.65
N ASN A 101 -0.30 13.93 -3.84
CA ASN A 101 -1.34 14.83 -4.31
C ASN A 101 -0.80 15.84 -5.34
N THR A 102 0.38 16.41 -5.10
CA THR A 102 1.02 17.33 -6.07
C THR A 102 1.26 16.66 -7.43
N ARG A 103 1.70 15.40 -7.45
CA ARG A 103 1.88 14.64 -8.70
C ARG A 103 0.55 14.37 -9.38
N PHE A 104 -0.47 14.03 -8.61
CA PHE A 104 -1.83 13.84 -9.10
C PHE A 104 -2.43 15.12 -9.69
N LEU A 105 -2.25 16.29 -9.06
CA LEU A 105 -2.80 17.56 -9.56
C LEU A 105 -2.18 17.97 -10.91
N ILE A 106 -0.89 17.73 -11.13
CA ILE A 106 -0.23 17.94 -12.43
C ILE A 106 -0.83 17.00 -13.50
N PHE A 107 -1.06 15.74 -13.12
CA PHE A 107 -1.71 14.75 -13.98
C PHE A 107 -3.15 15.15 -14.31
N LEU A 108 -3.91 15.62 -13.32
CA LEU A 108 -5.30 16.07 -13.47
C LEU A 108 -5.41 17.31 -14.36
N ALA A 109 -4.52 18.28 -14.21
CA ALA A 109 -4.46 19.46 -15.08
C ALA A 109 -4.24 19.06 -16.54
N THR A 110 -3.33 18.12 -16.78
CA THR A 110 -3.05 17.60 -18.12
C THR A 110 -4.23 16.78 -18.66
N PHE A 111 -4.91 16.00 -17.82
CA PHE A 111 -6.15 15.31 -18.16
C PHE A 111 -7.24 16.30 -18.59
N ASN A 112 -7.44 17.38 -17.83
CA ASN A 112 -8.45 18.39 -18.15
C ASN A 112 -8.18 19.10 -19.49
N ASP A 113 -6.92 19.45 -19.81
CA ASP A 113 -6.56 20.01 -21.13
C ASP A 113 -6.93 19.04 -22.26
N LYS A 114 -6.60 17.75 -22.12
CA LYS A 114 -6.99 16.72 -23.11
C LYS A 114 -8.51 16.53 -23.18
N ALA A 115 -9.20 16.52 -22.06
CA ALA A 115 -10.65 16.36 -21.99
C ALA A 115 -11.37 17.48 -22.75
N LEU A 116 -10.95 18.74 -22.57
CA LEU A 116 -11.49 19.90 -23.30
C LEU A 116 -11.37 19.73 -24.82
N ARG A 117 -10.20 19.33 -25.32
CA ARG A 117 -9.96 19.11 -26.76
C ARG A 117 -10.81 17.98 -27.35
N LEU A 118 -11.27 17.06 -26.50
CA LEU A 118 -12.11 15.92 -26.85
C LEU A 118 -13.60 16.15 -26.56
N ASN A 119 -13.99 17.37 -26.15
CA ASN A 119 -15.36 17.70 -25.71
C ASN A 119 -15.87 16.76 -24.60
N MET A 120 -15.00 16.40 -23.65
CA MET A 120 -15.33 15.65 -22.45
C MET A 120 -15.40 16.57 -21.23
N ASP A 121 -16.19 16.16 -20.23
CA ASP A 121 -16.27 16.88 -18.96
C ASP A 121 -14.91 16.95 -18.26
N THR A 122 -14.58 18.12 -17.73
CA THR A 122 -13.40 18.33 -16.87
C THR A 122 -13.74 18.08 -15.41
N ILE A 123 -12.70 17.88 -14.60
CA ILE A 123 -12.82 17.65 -13.16
C ILE A 123 -12.19 18.81 -12.40
N ASN A 124 -12.97 19.45 -11.53
CA ASN A 124 -12.46 20.52 -10.67
C ASN A 124 -11.47 19.97 -9.65
N PRO A 125 -10.23 20.50 -9.58
CA PRO A 125 -9.20 19.96 -8.70
C PRO A 125 -9.50 20.23 -7.22
N ILE A 126 -9.36 19.21 -6.38
CA ILE A 126 -9.41 19.31 -4.93
C ILE A 126 -7.97 19.20 -4.40
N SER A 127 -7.41 20.31 -3.94
CA SER A 127 -6.04 20.38 -3.44
C SER A 127 -5.86 19.88 -2.01
N LYS A 128 -6.96 19.80 -1.24
CA LYS A 128 -6.94 19.33 0.15
C LYS A 128 -6.70 17.82 0.19
N THR A 129 -5.78 17.39 1.06
CA THR A 129 -5.57 15.98 1.38
C THR A 129 -6.47 15.54 2.53
N ILE A 130 -6.74 14.23 2.60
CA ILE A 130 -7.44 13.62 3.72
C ILE A 130 -6.44 13.09 4.76
N ILE A 131 -6.94 12.77 5.95
CA ILE A 131 -6.16 12.20 7.05
C ILE A 131 -6.61 10.75 7.23
N PRO A 132 -5.69 9.79 7.37
CA PRO A 132 -6.07 8.38 7.46
C PRO A 132 -6.78 8.07 8.77
N THR A 133 -7.59 7.01 8.76
CA THR A 133 -8.33 6.52 9.92
C THR A 133 -8.03 5.02 10.15
N LEU A 134 -8.63 4.43 11.18
CA LEU A 134 -8.66 2.97 11.37
C LEU A 134 -10.00 2.35 10.97
N ASN A 135 -10.85 3.09 10.25
CA ASN A 135 -12.21 2.72 9.90
C ASN A 135 -12.42 2.56 8.38
N ASP A 136 -11.33 2.50 7.62
CA ASP A 136 -11.31 2.40 6.17
C ASP A 136 -10.18 1.45 5.71
N TYR A 137 -10.15 1.11 4.42
CA TYR A 137 -9.11 0.22 3.88
C TYR A 137 -7.82 0.94 3.42
N TRP A 138 -7.70 2.27 3.59
CA TRP A 138 -6.54 3.02 3.08
C TRP A 138 -5.25 2.52 3.72
N LEU A 139 -5.20 2.37 5.03
CA LEU A 139 -3.98 1.95 5.73
C LEU A 139 -3.62 0.49 5.40
N SER A 140 -4.62 -0.32 5.00
CA SER A 140 -4.42 -1.70 4.55
C SER A 140 -3.72 -1.70 3.20
N GLY A 141 -4.20 -0.89 2.26
CA GLY A 141 -3.54 -0.66 0.97
C GLY A 141 -2.14 -0.10 1.11
N PHE A 142 -1.97 0.92 1.93
CA PHE A 142 -0.66 1.53 2.15
C PHE A 142 0.32 0.54 2.81
N THR A 143 -0.17 -0.31 3.72
CA THR A 143 0.63 -1.40 4.31
C THR A 143 1.01 -2.45 3.27
N ASP A 144 0.09 -2.81 2.36
CA ASP A 144 0.38 -3.71 1.25
C ASP A 144 1.51 -3.19 0.35
N ALA A 145 1.63 -1.87 0.17
CA ALA A 145 2.75 -1.27 -0.55
C ALA A 145 4.01 -1.13 0.33
N GLU A 146 3.96 -0.32 1.40
CA GLU A 146 5.14 0.17 2.14
C GLU A 146 5.35 -0.51 3.50
N GLY A 147 4.40 -1.33 3.95
CA GLY A 147 4.45 -1.96 5.27
C GLY A 147 5.30 -3.22 5.36
N CYS A 148 5.76 -3.53 6.56
CA CYS A 148 6.52 -4.74 6.85
C CYS A 148 6.10 -5.35 8.20
N PHE A 149 5.75 -6.63 8.17
CA PHE A 149 5.58 -7.45 9.37
C PHE A 149 6.87 -8.25 9.55
N SER A 150 7.63 -7.98 10.61
CA SER A 150 8.92 -8.61 10.81
C SER A 150 9.04 -9.29 12.17
N LEU A 151 9.76 -10.41 12.17
CA LEU A 151 10.28 -11.04 13.36
C LEU A 151 11.75 -11.36 13.07
N SER A 152 12.66 -10.92 13.95
CA SER A 152 14.10 -11.16 13.77
C SER A 152 14.74 -11.61 15.07
N LEU A 153 15.72 -12.51 15.01
CA LEU A 153 16.57 -12.81 16.15
C LEU A 153 17.56 -11.67 16.38
N LEU A 154 17.77 -11.31 17.64
CA LEU A 154 18.80 -10.36 18.02
C LEU A 154 20.18 -11.02 17.87
N SER A 155 21.15 -10.32 17.28
CA SER A 155 22.50 -10.87 17.08
C SER A 155 23.27 -11.08 18.38
N ASN A 156 22.92 -10.34 19.43
CA ASN A 156 23.59 -10.32 20.73
C ASN A 156 22.83 -11.04 21.84
N SER A 157 21.71 -11.71 21.53
CA SER A 157 20.95 -12.46 22.54
C SER A 157 20.10 -13.56 21.90
N SER A 158 19.49 -14.41 22.73
CA SER A 158 18.46 -15.35 22.30
C SER A 158 17.08 -14.68 22.09
N GLY A 159 16.99 -13.35 22.23
CA GLY A 159 15.75 -12.61 22.12
C GLY A 159 15.23 -12.48 20.70
N TYR A 160 13.91 -12.44 20.58
CA TYR A 160 13.20 -12.16 19.35
C TYR A 160 12.70 -10.72 19.34
N ARG A 161 12.84 -10.04 18.19
CA ARG A 161 12.34 -8.69 17.95
C ARG A 161 11.19 -8.75 16.96
N LEU A 162 9.97 -8.68 17.48
CA LEU A 162 8.72 -8.59 16.72
C LEU A 162 8.41 -7.12 16.43
N ARG A 163 8.23 -6.77 15.15
CA ARG A 163 7.89 -5.40 14.73
C ARG A 163 6.88 -5.35 13.60
N PHE A 164 6.08 -4.30 13.60
CA PHE A 164 5.39 -3.76 12.43
C PHE A 164 6.03 -2.43 12.04
N LEU A 165 6.27 -2.23 10.75
CA LEU A 165 6.96 -1.05 10.21
C LEU A 165 6.17 -0.45 9.03
N LEU A 166 6.15 0.88 8.93
CA LEU A 166 5.73 1.63 7.74
C LEU A 166 6.80 2.66 7.40
N CYS A 167 7.28 2.65 6.16
CA CYS A 167 8.28 3.61 5.69
C CYS A 167 7.65 4.65 4.76
N GLN A 168 8.13 5.88 4.81
CA GLN A 168 7.77 6.90 3.83
C GLN A 168 8.90 7.91 3.65
N LYS A 169 9.10 8.37 2.41
CA LYS A 169 10.08 9.40 2.08
C LYS A 169 9.54 10.81 2.33
N TRP A 170 10.49 11.71 2.51
CA TRP A 170 10.37 13.15 2.69
C TRP A 170 9.82 13.58 4.05
N GLU A 171 10.46 14.59 4.64
CA GLU A 171 10.06 15.21 5.91
C GLU A 171 8.58 15.60 5.93
N ILE A 172 8.08 16.14 4.82
CA ILE A 172 6.70 16.62 4.69
C ILE A 172 5.65 15.53 4.89
N ASN A 173 6.01 14.26 4.72
CA ASN A 173 5.11 13.12 4.92
C ASN A 173 5.20 12.53 6.34
N LYS A 174 6.23 12.89 7.12
CA LYS A 174 6.40 12.44 8.51
C LYS A 174 5.17 12.70 9.40
N PRO A 175 4.46 13.85 9.31
CA PRO A 175 3.27 14.09 10.13
C PRO A 175 2.16 13.05 9.95
N ILE A 176 2.05 12.42 8.78
CA ILE A 176 1.08 11.33 8.55
C ILE A 176 1.50 10.07 9.31
N LEU A 177 2.79 9.74 9.37
CA LEU A 177 3.29 8.63 10.18
C LEU A 177 3.09 8.89 11.68
N ASP A 178 3.31 10.14 12.13
CA ASP A 178 3.05 10.52 13.52
C ASP A 178 1.55 10.41 13.86
N HIS A 179 0.68 10.77 12.91
CA HIS A 179 -0.76 10.59 13.05
C HIS A 179 -1.17 9.11 13.14
N ILE A 180 -0.63 8.24 12.29
CA ILE A 180 -0.87 6.78 12.36
C ILE A 180 -0.41 6.23 13.73
N SER A 181 0.73 6.71 14.24
CA SER A 181 1.20 6.35 15.58
C SER A 181 0.20 6.74 16.68
N LYS A 182 -0.44 7.90 16.57
CA LYS A 182 -1.48 8.37 17.51
C LYS A 182 -2.75 7.54 17.38
N LEU A 183 -3.17 7.18 16.17
CA LEU A 183 -4.36 6.34 15.94
C LEU A 183 -4.25 4.99 16.64
N PHE A 184 -3.10 4.32 16.54
CA PHE A 184 -2.88 3.05 17.22
C PHE A 184 -2.56 3.20 18.73
N GLY A 185 -2.23 4.41 19.19
CA GLY A 185 -1.79 4.68 20.55
C GLY A 185 -0.45 4.01 20.93
N VAL A 186 0.27 3.44 19.96
CA VAL A 186 1.53 2.72 20.16
C VAL A 186 2.50 2.97 19.00
N GLY A 187 3.76 2.60 19.22
CA GLY A 187 4.84 2.79 18.27
C GLY A 187 5.39 4.22 18.28
N LYS A 188 6.43 4.44 17.49
CA LYS A 188 7.11 5.74 17.36
C LYS A 188 7.65 5.90 15.95
N VAL A 189 7.79 7.15 15.51
CA VAL A 189 8.38 7.49 14.22
C VAL A 189 9.85 7.84 14.40
N PHE A 190 10.71 7.24 13.58
CA PHE A 190 12.16 7.43 13.61
C PHE A 190 12.66 7.81 12.22
N LYS A 191 13.82 8.47 12.16
CA LYS A 191 14.54 8.65 10.90
C LYS A 191 15.08 7.28 10.46
N HIS A 192 14.79 6.91 9.22
CA HIS A 192 15.28 5.68 8.62
C HIS A 192 16.74 5.86 8.15
N THR A 193 17.46 4.76 7.94
CA THR A 193 18.86 4.80 7.47
C THR A 193 18.98 5.29 6.03
N SER A 194 17.96 5.05 5.22
CA SER A 194 17.86 5.62 3.87
C SER A 194 17.68 7.14 3.95
N PRO A 195 18.36 7.91 3.08
CA PRO A 195 18.23 9.36 3.03
C PRO A 195 16.77 9.82 2.95
N ASP A 196 16.46 10.88 3.69
CA ASP A 196 15.16 11.55 3.74
C ASP A 196 13.96 10.62 3.97
N SER A 197 14.17 9.47 4.61
CA SER A 197 13.13 8.48 4.86
C SER A 197 12.81 8.42 6.35
N TRP A 198 11.53 8.22 6.67
CA TRP A 198 11.00 8.11 8.02
C TRP A 198 10.28 6.78 8.16
N GLU A 199 10.39 6.18 9.34
CA GLU A 199 9.81 4.87 9.63
C GLU A 199 8.98 4.92 10.91
N TYR A 200 7.69 4.58 10.81
CA TYR A 200 6.86 4.27 11.96
C TYR A 200 7.09 2.83 12.39
N ILE A 201 7.44 2.62 13.66
CA ILE A 201 7.77 1.29 14.20
C ILE A 201 6.91 1.00 15.43
N VAL A 202 6.15 -0.10 15.37
CA VAL A 202 5.55 -0.75 16.54
C VAL A 202 6.43 -1.92 16.92
N ASN A 203 7.04 -1.87 18.11
CA ASN A 203 7.98 -2.89 18.57
C ASN A 203 7.45 -3.63 19.80
N GLY A 204 7.64 -4.95 19.80
CA GLY A 204 7.37 -5.83 20.92
C GLY A 204 5.96 -6.43 20.92
N VAL A 205 5.86 -7.64 21.49
CA VAL A 205 4.64 -8.47 21.55
C VAL A 205 3.43 -7.73 22.10
N LYS A 206 3.62 -6.95 23.17
CA LYS A 206 2.56 -6.16 23.82
C LYS A 206 2.01 -5.07 22.90
N ASN A 207 2.87 -4.20 22.37
CA ASN A 207 2.44 -3.09 21.51
C ASN A 207 1.84 -3.59 20.19
N CYS A 208 2.41 -4.66 19.64
CA CYS A 208 1.90 -5.30 18.42
C CYS A 208 0.48 -5.87 18.59
N ASN A 209 -0.04 -6.00 19.82
CA ASN A 209 -1.45 -6.35 20.03
C ASN A 209 -2.40 -5.28 19.51
N SER A 210 -2.03 -4.00 19.60
CA SER A 210 -2.91 -2.87 19.28
C SER A 210 -3.19 -2.72 17.79
N ILE A 211 -2.37 -3.32 16.91
CA ILE A 211 -2.57 -3.25 15.45
C ILE A 211 -3.42 -4.41 14.91
N LEU A 212 -3.53 -5.52 15.65
CA LEU A 212 -4.23 -6.72 15.17
C LEU A 212 -5.70 -6.47 14.83
N PRO A 213 -6.50 -5.74 15.65
CA PRO A 213 -7.90 -5.51 15.35
C PRO A 213 -8.11 -4.85 13.98
N TYR A 214 -7.26 -3.89 13.63
CA TYR A 214 -7.34 -3.21 12.35
C TYR A 214 -7.08 -4.16 11.18
N PHE A 215 -6.01 -4.96 11.20
CA PHE A 215 -5.68 -5.86 10.08
C PHE A 215 -6.54 -7.12 10.04
N ASP A 216 -7.22 -7.47 11.14
CA ASP A 216 -8.24 -8.52 11.18
C ASP A 216 -9.53 -8.07 10.48
N GLU A 217 -9.95 -6.82 10.66
CA GLU A 217 -11.15 -6.23 10.03
C GLU A 217 -10.88 -5.74 8.59
N TYR A 218 -9.82 -4.96 8.42
CA TYR A 218 -9.40 -4.34 7.16
C TYR A 218 -8.31 -5.16 6.47
N ALA A 219 -8.70 -6.37 6.06
CA ALA A 219 -7.77 -7.37 5.52
C ALA A 219 -6.94 -6.87 4.33
N LEU A 220 -5.62 -7.14 4.40
CA LEU A 220 -4.67 -6.99 3.31
C LEU A 220 -5.09 -7.83 2.09
N LEU A 221 -4.76 -7.35 0.89
CA LEU A 221 -5.13 -7.96 -0.40
C LEU A 221 -3.92 -8.43 -1.21
N SER A 222 -2.69 -8.09 -0.80
CA SER A 222 -1.47 -8.68 -1.36
C SER A 222 -1.04 -9.95 -0.60
N LYS A 223 0.08 -10.56 -1.02
CA LYS A 223 0.74 -11.65 -0.29
C LYS A 223 1.12 -11.28 1.16
N LYS A 224 1.23 -9.98 1.50
CA LYS A 224 1.49 -9.55 2.88
C LYS A 224 0.37 -9.95 3.84
N LYS A 225 -0.82 -10.32 3.33
CA LYS A 225 -1.86 -10.98 4.14
C LYS A 225 -1.34 -12.27 4.78
N GLN A 226 -0.59 -13.08 4.05
CA GLN A 226 0.02 -14.31 4.56
C GLN A 226 1.17 -13.97 5.50
N SER A 227 1.97 -12.94 5.21
CA SER A 227 3.02 -12.46 6.11
C SER A 227 2.44 -12.03 7.45
N TYR A 228 1.32 -11.28 7.43
CA TYR A 228 0.58 -10.87 8.62
C TYR A 228 0.06 -12.07 9.41
N LYS A 229 -0.55 -13.07 8.75
CA LYS A 229 -1.05 -14.29 9.41
C LYS A 229 0.08 -15.04 10.12
N LEU A 230 1.19 -15.29 9.42
CA LEU A 230 2.33 -15.99 9.97
C LEU A 230 3.00 -15.19 11.11
N TRP A 231 3.11 -13.87 10.95
CA TRP A 231 3.62 -12.98 11.99
C TRP A 231 2.73 -12.97 13.24
N LYS A 232 1.41 -12.98 13.07
CA LYS A 232 0.43 -13.10 14.16
C LYS A 232 0.53 -14.44 14.88
N GLU A 233 0.74 -15.54 14.14
CA GLU A 233 0.97 -16.87 14.71
C GLU A 233 2.27 -16.92 15.52
N LEU A 234 3.38 -16.46 14.95
CA LEU A 234 4.68 -16.42 15.62
C LEU A 234 4.64 -15.54 16.87
N ARG A 235 3.85 -14.47 16.87
CA ARG A 235 3.59 -13.67 18.07
C ARG A 235 2.95 -14.52 19.18
N LEU A 236 1.99 -15.39 18.88
CA LEU A 236 1.39 -16.29 19.88
C LEU A 236 2.42 -17.29 20.42
N GLN A 237 3.27 -17.85 19.55
CA GLN A 237 4.36 -18.73 19.99
C GLN A 237 5.36 -18.02 20.93
N LEU A 238 5.62 -16.72 20.71
CA LEU A 238 6.40 -15.92 21.65
C LEU A 238 5.71 -15.74 23.01
N ILE A 239 4.39 -15.55 23.03
CA ILE A 239 3.61 -15.43 24.27
C ILE A 239 3.63 -16.73 25.06
N ASN A 240 3.51 -17.86 24.37
CA ASN A 240 3.51 -19.20 24.99
C ASN A 240 4.88 -19.65 25.50
N GLY A 241 5.95 -18.92 25.16
CA GLY A 241 7.31 -19.30 25.56
C GLY A 241 7.94 -20.39 24.69
N ASP A 242 7.38 -20.67 23.51
CA ASP A 242 7.86 -21.76 22.63
C ASP A 242 9.33 -21.57 22.24
N HIS A 243 9.80 -20.33 22.20
CA HIS A 243 11.20 -19.98 21.92
C HIS A 243 12.20 -20.40 23.00
N PHE A 244 11.76 -20.85 24.17
CA PHE A 244 12.61 -21.37 25.25
C PHE A 244 13.02 -22.83 25.03
N TYR A 245 12.25 -23.62 24.27
CA TYR A 245 12.57 -25.02 24.01
C TYR A 245 13.31 -25.19 22.68
N SER A 246 14.37 -26.01 22.67
CA SER A 246 15.26 -26.15 21.50
C SER A 246 14.53 -26.58 20.23
N SER A 247 13.65 -27.58 20.33
CA SER A 247 12.93 -28.17 19.19
C SER A 247 11.95 -27.19 18.54
N THR A 248 11.14 -26.49 19.34
CA THR A 248 10.21 -25.45 18.86
C THR A 248 10.96 -24.22 18.38
N ARG A 249 12.08 -23.85 19.01
CA ARG A 249 12.92 -22.73 18.57
C ARG A 249 13.51 -22.95 17.18
N ILE A 250 13.90 -24.18 16.82
CA ILE A 250 14.37 -24.50 15.47
C ILE A 250 13.23 -24.26 14.46
N LYS A 251 12.03 -24.80 14.72
CA LYS A 251 10.85 -24.58 13.88
C LYS A 251 10.49 -23.10 13.75
N MET A 252 10.56 -22.34 14.84
CA MET A 252 10.34 -20.89 14.83
C MET A 252 11.32 -20.17 13.91
N LYS A 253 12.61 -20.53 13.94
CA LYS A 253 13.62 -19.92 13.05
C LYS A 253 13.31 -20.18 11.58
N GLU A 254 12.85 -21.38 11.25
CA GLU A 254 12.42 -21.74 9.90
C GLU A 254 11.25 -20.86 9.46
N LEU A 255 10.18 -20.79 10.28
CA LEU A 255 9.01 -19.96 10.00
C LEU A 255 9.33 -18.47 9.88
N VAL A 256 10.25 -17.95 10.71
CA VAL A 256 10.71 -16.56 10.63
C VAL A 256 11.32 -16.23 9.27
N ASN A 257 12.09 -17.17 8.69
CA ASN A 257 12.69 -16.98 7.37
C ASN A 257 11.64 -16.95 6.25
N GLU A 258 10.45 -17.53 6.49
CA GLU A 258 9.39 -17.59 5.50
C GLU A 258 8.54 -16.31 5.44
N ILE A 259 8.44 -15.53 6.52
CA ILE A 259 7.59 -14.30 6.57
C ILE A 259 7.80 -13.38 5.35
N ASN A 260 9.06 -13.19 4.94
CA ASN A 260 9.43 -12.29 3.84
C ASN A 260 9.66 -13.02 2.49
N LYS A 261 9.57 -14.35 2.48
CA LYS A 261 9.75 -15.18 1.27
C LYS A 261 8.46 -15.70 0.69
N ILE A 262 7.33 -15.42 1.36
CA ILE A 262 6.01 -15.80 0.87
C ILE A 262 5.86 -15.28 -0.56
N LYS A 263 5.48 -16.19 -1.45
CA LYS A 263 5.20 -15.94 -2.86
C LYS A 263 3.69 -15.77 -3.03
#